data_AF-A0A453NKK2-F1
#
_entry.id   AF-A0A453NKK2-F1
#
_cell.length_a   1.000
_cell.length_b   1.000
_cell.length_c   1.000
_cell.angle_alpha   90.00
_cell.angle_beta   90.00
_cell.angle_gamma   90.00
#
_symmetry.space_group_name_H-M   'P 1'
#
loop_
_entity.id
_entity.type
_entity.pdbx_description
1 polymer ?
#
loop_
_entity_poly.entity_id
_entity_poly.type
_entity_poly.pdbx_seq_one_letter_code
_entity_poly.pdbx_strand_id
1 'polypeptide(L)'
;MLRFLKAREWNVSKAHKMLVDSLNWRIENEIDSVLERPILPVDLYRSIRDSQLVGLSGYTKEGLPVFGIGVGQSTYDKASVLSQMLTTPYLLRRLRQKL
;
A
#
# COMPACT_ATOMS: atom_id res chain seq x y z
N MET A 1 -12.32 -14.72 2.40
CA MET A 1 -12.20 -15.78 3.43
C MET A 1 -10.99 -16.71 3.21
N LEU A 2 -10.91 -17.48 2.12
CA LEU A 2 -9.86 -18.51 1.93
C LEU A 2 -8.41 -18.01 2.09
N ARG A 3 -8.10 -16.79 1.63
CA ARG A 3 -6.75 -16.21 1.77
C ARG A 3 -6.30 -16.07 3.23
N PHE A 4 -7.22 -15.72 4.14
CA PHE A 4 -6.93 -15.59 5.57
C PHE A 4 -6.72 -16.95 6.24
N LEU A 5 -7.51 -17.97 5.85
CA LEU A 5 -7.31 -19.35 6.32
C LEU A 5 -5.97 -19.91 5.86
N LYS A 6 -5.65 -19.79 4.56
CA LYS A 6 -4.35 -20.24 4.02
C LYS A 6 -3.18 -19.56 4.72
N ALA A 7 -3.27 -18.26 5.00
CA ALA A 7 -2.22 -17.49 5.69
C ALA A 7 -2.07 -17.83 7.19
N ARG A 8 -3.00 -18.61 7.77
CA ARG A 8 -3.00 -19.02 9.17
C ARG A 8 -3.15 -20.53 9.32
N GLU A 9 -2.66 -21.30 8.34
CA GLU A 9 -2.60 -22.76 8.39
C GLU A 9 -3.97 -23.40 8.71
N TRP A 10 -5.04 -22.85 8.13
CA TRP A 10 -6.42 -23.29 8.34
C TRP A 10 -6.95 -23.13 9.78
N ASN A 11 -6.22 -22.44 10.66
CA ASN A 11 -6.70 -22.14 12.00
C ASN A 11 -7.80 -21.08 11.96
N VAL A 12 -9.02 -21.48 12.29
CA VAL A 12 -10.22 -20.62 12.22
C VAL A 12 -10.11 -19.41 13.14
N SER A 13 -9.68 -19.59 14.40
CA SER A 13 -9.59 -18.50 15.37
C SER A 13 -8.56 -17.44 14.97
N LYS A 14 -7.36 -17.87 14.53
CA LYS A 14 -6.31 -16.96 14.05
C LYS A 14 -6.71 -16.27 12.74
N ALA A 15 -7.36 -16.98 11.82
CA ALA A 15 -7.84 -16.41 10.57
C ALA A 15 -8.96 -15.38 10.80
N HIS A 16 -9.90 -15.68 11.71
CA HIS A 16 -10.95 -14.75 12.13
C HIS A 16 -10.35 -13.47 12.72
N LYS A 17 -9.41 -13.60 13.66
CA LYS A 17 -8.72 -12.43 14.23
C LYS A 17 -8.05 -11.58 13.13
N MET A 18 -7.27 -12.20 12.24
CA MET A 18 -6.61 -11.50 11.14
C MET A 18 -7.60 -10.79 10.20
N LEU A 19 -8.76 -11.40 9.94
CA LEU A 19 -9.82 -10.80 9.13
C LEU A 19 -10.40 -9.56 9.82
N VAL A 20 -10.78 -9.68 11.10
CA VAL A 20 -11.34 -8.57 11.88
C VAL A 20 -10.33 -7.42 11.99
N ASP A 21 -9.07 -7.71 12.30
CA ASP A 21 -8.00 -6.72 12.35
C ASP A 21 -7.83 -5.99 11.00
N SER A 22 -7.90 -6.73 9.89
CA SER A 22 -7.82 -6.14 8.54
C SER A 22 -9.03 -5.27 8.20
N LEU A 23 -10.23 -5.63 8.66
CA LEU A 23 -11.45 -4.87 8.43
C LEU A 23 -11.45 -3.58 9.26
N ASN A 24 -11.10 -3.67 10.54
CA ASN A 24 -10.94 -2.51 11.40
C ASN A 24 -9.89 -1.55 10.84
N TRP A 25 -8.75 -2.08 10.37
CA TRP A 25 -7.74 -1.26 9.72
C TRP A 25 -8.30 -0.53 8.48
N ARG A 26 -9.10 -1.20 7.64
CA ARG A 26 -9.72 -0.55 6.45
C ARG A 26 -10.67 0.58 6.84
N ILE A 27 -11.49 0.37 7.87
CA ILE A 27 -12.44 1.38 8.37
C ILE A 27 -11.69 2.56 8.98
N GLU A 28 -10.76 2.30 9.89
CA GLU A 28 -9.97 3.34 10.56
C GLU A 28 -9.26 4.24 9.56
N ASN A 29 -8.84 3.68 8.44
CA ASN A 29 -8.07 4.36 7.42
C ASN A 29 -8.94 4.93 6.29
N GLU A 30 -10.20 4.52 6.16
CA GLU A 30 -11.09 4.88 5.05
C GLU A 30 -10.61 4.35 3.68
N ILE A 31 -10.05 3.13 3.69
CA ILE A 31 -9.49 2.48 2.50
C ILE A 31 -10.51 2.32 1.39
N ASP A 32 -11.77 2.09 1.73
CA ASP A 32 -12.82 1.79 0.76
C ASP A 32 -13.17 3.01 -0.10
N SER A 33 -12.96 4.23 0.41
CA SER A 33 -13.15 5.49 -0.30
C SER A 33 -11.86 6.05 -0.92
N VAL A 34 -10.76 5.28 -0.92
CA VAL A 34 -9.46 5.79 -1.37
C VAL A 34 -9.46 6.26 -2.83
N LEU A 35 -10.26 5.63 -3.68
CA LEU A 35 -10.35 5.96 -5.11
C LEU A 35 -11.35 7.09 -5.41
N GLU A 36 -12.22 7.42 -4.46
CA GLU A 36 -13.19 8.52 -4.60
C GLU A 36 -12.51 9.89 -4.42
N ARG A 37 -11.36 9.91 -3.73
CA ARG A 37 -10.58 11.13 -3.47
C ARG A 37 -9.70 11.45 -4.68
N PRO A 38 -9.76 12.67 -5.23
CA PRO A 38 -8.87 13.05 -6.31
C PRO A 38 -7.43 13.10 -5.80
N ILE A 39 -6.51 12.54 -6.59
CA ILE A 39 -5.08 12.53 -6.26
C ILE A 39 -4.51 13.92 -6.55
N LEU A 40 -4.44 14.76 -5.52
CA LEU A 40 -3.98 16.16 -5.61
C LEU A 40 -2.84 16.43 -4.63
N PRO A 41 -1.83 17.26 -4.99
CA PRO A 41 -1.60 17.81 -6.33
C PRO A 41 -1.07 16.74 -7.30
N VAL A 42 -1.59 16.73 -8.53
CA VAL A 42 -1.23 15.69 -9.52
C VAL A 42 0.28 15.69 -9.83
N ASP A 43 0.89 16.86 -9.92
CA ASP A 43 2.32 16.98 -10.26
C ASP A 43 3.21 16.46 -9.13
N LEU A 44 2.79 16.65 -7.88
CA LEU A 44 3.46 16.05 -6.73
C LEU A 44 3.37 14.53 -6.80
N TYR A 45 2.19 13.97 -7.04
CA TYR A 45 2.00 12.52 -7.18
C TYR A 45 2.84 11.94 -8.33
N ARG A 46 2.87 12.59 -9.49
CA ARG A 46 3.70 12.19 -10.64
C ARG A 46 5.18 12.18 -10.28
N SER A 47 5.69 13.25 -9.68
CA SER A 47 7.10 13.33 -9.27
C SER A 47 7.51 12.20 -8.32
N ILE A 48 6.63 11.84 -7.38
CA ILE A 48 6.87 10.73 -6.45
C ILE A 48 6.83 9.40 -7.16
N ARG A 49 5.84 9.16 -8.02
CA ARG A 49 5.74 7.94 -8.82
C ARG A 49 7.01 7.71 -9.65
N ASP A 50 7.49 8.76 -10.31
CA ASP A 50 8.69 8.71 -11.15
C ASP A 50 9.96 8.47 -10.30
N SER A 51 9.99 8.95 -9.04
CA SER A 51 11.09 8.68 -8.10
C SER A 51 11.11 7.25 -7.55
N GLN A 52 9.94 6.60 -7.39
CA GLN A 52 9.83 5.28 -6.74
C GLN A 52 10.19 4.12 -7.68
N LEU A 53 10.16 4.34 -8.99
CA LEU A 53 10.48 3.32 -10.02
C LEU A 53 9.70 2.00 -9.81
N VAL A 54 8.39 2.11 -9.60
CA VAL A 54 7.47 0.97 -9.48
C VAL A 54 6.61 0.87 -10.73
N GLY A 55 6.54 -0.31 -11.35
CA GLY A 55 5.73 -0.54 -12.55
C GLY A 55 5.22 -1.97 -12.67
N LEU A 56 4.13 -2.14 -13.43
CA LEU A 56 3.62 -3.44 -13.87
C LEU A 56 4.30 -3.79 -15.21
N SER A 57 5.06 -4.89 -15.24
CA SER A 57 5.91 -5.27 -16.38
C SER A 57 5.34 -6.42 -17.23
N GLY A 58 4.07 -6.78 -17.01
CA GLY A 58 3.40 -7.88 -17.70
C GLY A 58 2.96 -9.00 -16.76
N TYR A 59 2.93 -10.23 -17.26
CA TYR A 59 2.44 -11.40 -16.53
C TYR A 59 3.42 -12.58 -16.63
N THR A 60 3.46 -13.43 -15.60
CA THR A 60 4.18 -14.71 -15.65
C THR A 60 3.46 -15.72 -16.55
N LYS A 61 4.07 -16.88 -16.80
CA LYS A 61 3.45 -17.97 -17.56
C LYS A 61 2.16 -18.50 -16.92
N GLU A 62 2.04 -18.36 -15.61
CA GLU A 62 0.88 -18.73 -14.79
C GLU A 62 -0.17 -17.61 -14.71
N GLY A 63 0.04 -16.49 -15.42
CA GLY A 63 -0.88 -15.36 -15.47
C GLY A 63 -0.81 -14.43 -14.26
N LEU A 64 0.25 -14.49 -13.45
CA LEU A 64 0.42 -13.60 -12.29
C LEU A 64 1.04 -12.26 -12.71
N PRO A 65 0.51 -11.11 -12.28
CA PRO A 65 1.09 -9.81 -12.61
C PRO A 65 2.50 -9.68 -12.03
N VAL A 66 3.45 -9.20 -12.85
CA VAL A 66 4.84 -8.94 -12.44
C VAL A 66 5.01 -7.46 -12.13
N PHE A 67 5.39 -7.15 -10.89
CA PHE A 67 5.73 -5.80 -10.46
C PHE A 67 7.25 -5.65 -10.36
N GLY A 68 7.81 -4.70 -11.11
CA GLY A 68 9.22 -4.29 -11.01
C GLY A 68 9.37 -3.15 -10.02
N ILE A 69 10.35 -3.24 -9.12
CA ILE A 69 10.65 -2.21 -8.12
C ILE A 69 12.16 -1.91 -8.15
N GLY A 70 12.53 -0.73 -8.63
CA GLY A 70 13.92 -0.30 -8.80
C GLY A 70 14.55 0.30 -7.54
N VAL A 71 14.60 -0.44 -6.42
CA VAL A 71 15.02 0.09 -5.09
C VAL A 71 16.42 0.74 -5.09
N GLY A 72 17.36 0.25 -5.91
CA GLY A 72 18.71 0.80 -5.96
C GLY A 72 18.84 2.13 -6.73
N GLN A 73 17.88 2.44 -7.59
CA GLN A 73 17.87 3.65 -8.43
C GLN A 73 16.72 4.61 -8.06
N SER A 74 15.82 4.18 -7.17
CA SER A 74 14.74 5.01 -6.67
C SER A 74 15.30 6.20 -5.89
N THR A 75 14.88 7.40 -6.24
CA THR A 75 15.36 8.65 -5.64
C THR A 75 14.48 9.05 -4.46
N TYR A 76 14.40 8.15 -3.47
CA TYR A 76 13.70 8.41 -2.21
C TYR A 76 14.27 9.60 -1.43
N ASP A 77 15.50 10.02 -1.75
CA ASP A 77 16.18 11.22 -1.24
C ASP A 77 15.58 12.52 -1.79
N LYS A 78 15.00 12.50 -3.00
CA LYS A 78 14.41 13.68 -3.65
C LYS A 78 12.94 13.89 -3.28
N ALA A 79 12.21 12.80 -3.05
CA ALA A 79 10.86 12.87 -2.50
C ALA A 79 10.97 12.81 -0.98
N SER A 80 10.92 13.94 -0.27
CA SER A 80 11.00 13.93 1.20
C SER A 80 10.01 12.92 1.78
N VAL A 81 10.40 12.21 2.85
CA VAL A 81 9.54 11.23 3.53
C VAL A 81 8.16 11.85 3.86
N LEU A 82 8.14 13.14 4.19
CA LEU A 82 6.93 13.93 4.39
C LEU A 82 6.08 14.07 3.11
N SER A 83 6.70 14.31 1.96
CA SER A 83 6.03 14.39 0.66
C SER A 83 5.35 13.08 0.26
N GLN A 84 6.04 11.95 0.44
CA GLN A 84 5.48 10.61 0.21
C GLN A 84 4.35 10.26 1.20
N MET A 85 4.42 10.80 2.42
CA MET A 85 3.38 10.65 3.44
C MET A 85 2.17 11.55 3.20
N LEU A 86 2.34 12.73 2.59
CA LEU A 86 1.24 13.63 2.25
C LEU A 86 0.40 13.09 1.08
N THR A 87 1.01 12.39 0.13
CA THR A 87 0.29 11.69 -0.96
C THR A 87 -0.36 10.38 -0.51
N THR A 88 -0.03 9.89 0.68
CA THR A 88 -0.52 8.61 1.23
C THR A 88 -1.04 8.82 2.65
N PRO A 89 -2.30 9.29 2.82
CA PRO A 89 -2.88 9.67 4.13
C PRO A 89 -2.66 8.63 5.24
N TYR A 90 -2.61 7.36 4.85
CA TYR A 90 -2.41 6.17 5.67
C TYR A 90 -1.05 6.09 6.38
N LEU A 91 0.03 6.54 5.75
CA LEU A 91 1.38 6.41 6.32
C LEU A 91 1.64 7.46 7.41
N LEU A 92 1.09 8.67 7.24
CA LEU A 92 1.20 9.77 8.21
C LEU A 92 0.54 9.41 9.55
N ARG A 93 -0.65 8.79 9.51
CA ARG A 93 -1.40 8.39 10.71
C ARG A 93 -0.68 7.31 11.53
N ARG A 94 0.05 6.40 10.87
CA ARG A 94 0.78 5.31 11.52
C ARG A 94 2.06 5.74 12.24
N LEU A 95 2.72 6.81 11.78
CA LEU A 95 3.87 7.40 12.47
C LEU A 95 3.47 8.20 13.71
N ARG A 96 2.32 8.90 13.66
CA ARG A 96 1.75 9.59 14.83
C ARG A 96 1.31 8.67 15.97
N GLN A 97 1.06 7.39 15.70
CA GLN A 97 0.73 6.40 16.74
C GLN A 97 1.97 5.68 17.31
N LYS A 98 3.17 5.95 16.78
CA LYS A 98 4.44 5.34 17.21
C LYS A 98 5.43 6.33 17.83
N LEU A 99 5.06 7.60 17.94
CA LEU A 99 5.75 8.67 18.67
C LEU A 99 4.84 9.14 19.80
#